data_AF-A0A8H5DID3-F1
#
_entry.id   AF-A0A8H5DID3-F1
#
_cell.length_a   1.000
_cell.length_b   1.000
_cell.length_c   1.000
_cell.angle_alpha   90.00
_cell.angle_beta   90.00
_cell.angle_gamma   90.00
#
_symmetry.space_group_name_H-M   'P 1'
#
loop_
_entity.id
_entity.type
_entity.pdbx_description
1 polymer ?
#
loop_
_entity_poly.entity_id
_entity_poly.type
_entity_poly.pdbx_seq_one_letter_code
_entity_poly.pdbx_strand_id
1 'polypeptide(L)'
;MSEFRFLRRNLRILVLNPNSSSIMTDGMANAIRHMSLPDSVDIYTYTAPSHSAPGSINDQEGIDSSTRAVLDDPKIEEELDSDKYDAVLVACFSLHTLVSKLTRYRHLAVTGIFEASILTSLSLMSTPDNTDKWGIVTTGKFWEEHLDAGVKKFLGQENDGVNNKFAGIFSSGLSAGDFHIVSPEKVREKLKEATRKLLSTGQVSVVVMGCGGMAGLEGIIRSTAVEMYGKADGDLVYIVDGVKAGIMQLEQMVRSKRAFR
;
A
#
# COMPACT_ATOMS: atom_id res chain seq x y z
N MET A 1 -9.64 32.54 16.59
CA MET A 1 -8.60 31.51 16.38
C MET A 1 -8.69 30.93 14.96
N SER A 2 -8.61 31.73 13.89
CA SER A 2 -8.85 31.19 12.52
C SER A 2 -7.99 31.72 11.37
N GLU A 3 -6.96 32.54 11.58
CA GLU A 3 -6.12 33.01 10.46
C GLU A 3 -4.76 32.29 10.32
N PHE A 4 -4.26 31.62 11.37
CA PHE A 4 -2.91 31.02 11.33
C PHE A 4 -2.85 29.59 10.79
N ARG A 5 -3.99 28.91 10.55
CA ARG A 5 -3.99 27.51 10.07
C ARG A 5 -3.55 27.40 8.59
N PHE A 6 -3.67 28.47 7.82
CA PHE A 6 -3.22 28.53 6.41
C PHE A 6 -1.70 28.62 6.22
N LEU A 7 -0.93 28.87 7.29
CA LEU A 7 0.52 29.08 7.23
C LEU A 7 1.35 27.84 7.62
N ARG A 8 0.74 26.69 7.91
CA ARG A 8 1.52 25.46 8.14
C ARG A 8 2.18 25.01 6.85
N ARG A 9 3.46 25.36 6.74
CA ARG A 9 4.35 25.01 5.62
C ARG A 9 4.60 23.51 5.53
N ASN A 10 4.69 22.81 6.67
CA ASN A 10 5.01 21.39 6.70
C ASN A 10 3.77 20.50 6.81
N LEU A 11 3.72 19.49 5.95
CA LEU A 11 2.73 18.41 5.92
C LEU A 11 3.23 17.25 6.78
N ARG A 12 2.48 16.88 7.81
CA ARG A 12 2.85 15.78 8.72
C ARG A 12 2.01 14.56 8.43
N ILE A 13 2.63 13.51 7.91
CA ILE A 13 1.97 12.27 7.51
C ILE A 13 2.32 11.18 8.52
N LEU A 14 1.30 10.53 9.09
CA LEU A 14 1.46 9.35 9.89
C LEU A 14 1.35 8.10 9.02
N VAL A 15 2.40 7.28 8.98
CA VAL A 15 2.37 5.91 8.45
C VAL A 15 2.02 4.96 9.59
N LEU A 16 0.79 4.47 9.56
CA LEU A 16 0.18 3.66 10.60
C LEU A 16 0.29 2.18 10.19
N ASN A 17 1.18 1.43 10.83
CA ASN A 17 1.20 -0.03 10.76
C ASN A 17 0.15 -0.59 11.72
N PRO A 18 -0.92 -1.25 11.22
CA PRO A 18 -1.97 -1.77 12.08
C PRO A 18 -1.60 -3.09 12.77
N ASN A 19 -0.48 -3.74 12.40
CA ASN A 19 0.03 -4.90 13.12
C ASN A 19 1.08 -4.49 14.16
N SER A 20 1.46 -5.43 15.03
CA SER A 20 2.40 -5.19 16.13
C SER A 20 3.88 -5.44 15.79
N SER A 21 4.20 -5.69 14.52
CA SER A 21 5.59 -5.94 14.09
C SER A 21 6.34 -4.62 13.89
N SER A 22 7.23 -4.29 14.84
CA SER A 22 8.15 -3.15 14.69
C SER A 22 9.11 -3.33 13.51
N ILE A 23 9.49 -4.58 13.20
CA ILE A 23 10.35 -4.91 12.05
C ILE A 23 9.70 -4.48 10.74
N MET A 24 8.39 -4.71 10.59
CA MET A 24 7.66 -4.24 9.40
C MET A 24 7.62 -2.71 9.34
N THR A 25 7.38 -2.06 10.48
CA THR A 25 7.42 -0.59 10.58
C THR A 25 8.79 -0.03 10.19
N ASP A 26 9.88 -0.63 10.67
CA ASP A 26 11.25 -0.24 10.33
C ASP A 26 11.55 -0.46 8.85
N GLY A 27 11.07 -1.56 8.26
CA GLY A 27 11.18 -1.82 6.82
C GLY A 27 10.50 -0.74 5.98
N MET A 28 9.28 -0.34 6.38
CA MET A 28 8.57 0.77 5.72
C MET A 28 9.30 2.10 5.92
N ALA A 29 9.77 2.39 7.13
CA ALA A 29 10.57 3.59 7.41
C ALA A 29 11.84 3.64 6.55
N ASN A 30 12.51 2.50 6.35
CA ASN A 30 13.68 2.41 5.48
C ASN A 30 13.32 2.68 4.01
N ALA A 31 12.23 2.11 3.51
CA ALA A 31 11.76 2.37 2.15
C ALA A 31 11.45 3.85 1.90
N ILE A 32 10.91 4.54 2.91
CA ILE A 32 10.59 5.97 2.88
C ILE A 32 11.86 6.83 2.83
N ARG A 33 12.93 6.45 3.55
CA ARG A 33 14.22 7.19 3.53
C ARG A 33 14.86 7.27 2.15
N HIS A 34 14.50 6.35 1.25
CA HIS A 34 14.99 6.34 -0.13
C HIS A 34 14.10 7.13 -1.10
N MET A 35 13.02 7.77 -0.62
CA MET A 35 12.18 8.66 -1.41
C MET A 35 12.79 10.06 -1.45
N SER A 36 12.70 10.71 -2.61
CA SER A 36 12.95 12.15 -2.75
C SER A 36 11.69 12.92 -2.37
N LEU A 37 11.51 13.19 -1.07
CA LEU A 37 10.40 14.00 -0.57
C LEU A 37 10.81 15.48 -0.45
N PRO A 38 9.88 16.42 -0.63
CA PRO A 38 10.13 17.82 -0.32
C PRO A 38 10.45 18.01 1.17
N ASP A 39 11.31 18.96 1.52
CA ASP A 39 11.64 19.33 2.93
C ASP A 39 10.41 19.76 3.75
N SER A 40 9.30 20.07 3.08
CA SER A 40 8.01 20.39 3.70
C SER A 40 7.18 19.17 4.07
N VAL A 41 7.69 17.94 3.95
CA VAL A 41 6.95 16.71 4.28
C VAL A 41 7.66 15.97 5.42
N ASP A 42 7.00 15.94 6.57
CA ASP A 42 7.45 15.23 7.76
C ASP A 42 6.71 13.89 7.87
N ILE A 43 7.46 12.79 7.98
CA ILE A 43 6.90 11.44 8.11
C ILE A 43 7.05 10.94 9.55
N TYR A 44 5.95 10.43 10.09
CA TYR A 44 5.89 9.75 11.39
C TYR A 44 5.47 8.31 11.18
N THR A 45 5.85 7.44 12.11
CA THR A 45 5.47 6.02 12.07
C THR A 45 4.78 5.61 13.36
N TYR A 46 3.77 4.77 13.24
CA TYR A 46 3.11 4.10 14.36
C TYR A 46 3.11 2.59 14.14
N THR A 47 3.31 1.84 15.22
CA THR A 47 3.14 0.38 15.27
C THR A 47 2.08 0.07 16.30
N ALA A 48 1.11 -0.78 15.94
CA ALA A 48 0.04 -1.13 16.85
C ALA A 48 0.57 -1.90 18.09
N PRO A 49 -0.07 -1.75 19.26
CA PRO A 49 0.38 -2.38 20.50
C PRO A 49 0.41 -3.90 20.43
N SER A 50 1.54 -4.51 20.82
CA SER A 50 1.74 -5.96 20.78
C SER A 50 0.84 -6.79 21.69
N HIS A 51 0.24 -6.18 22.71
CA HIS A 51 -0.65 -6.86 23.64
C HIS A 51 -2.09 -7.03 23.09
N SER A 52 -2.47 -6.32 22.03
CA SER A 52 -3.83 -6.35 21.47
C SER A 52 -3.88 -6.49 19.95
N ALA A 53 -2.86 -6.05 19.22
CA ALA A 53 -2.78 -6.18 17.77
C ALA A 53 -2.05 -7.47 17.33
N PRO A 54 -2.50 -8.13 16.24
CA PRO A 54 -1.84 -9.32 15.72
C PRO A 54 -0.42 -8.99 15.24
N GLY A 55 0.51 -9.94 15.36
CA GLY A 55 1.89 -9.77 14.86
C GLY A 55 1.98 -9.68 13.34
N SER A 56 1.02 -10.25 12.63
CA SER A 56 0.86 -10.16 11.17
C SER A 56 -0.62 -10.29 10.82
N ILE A 57 -1.06 -9.60 9.78
CA ILE A 57 -2.43 -9.67 9.27
C ILE A 57 -2.40 -10.58 8.04
N ASN A 58 -3.14 -11.69 8.08
CA ASN A 58 -3.13 -12.71 7.02
C ASN A 58 -4.54 -13.08 6.51
N ASP A 59 -5.58 -12.57 7.16
CA ASP A 59 -6.99 -12.88 6.88
C ASP A 59 -7.91 -11.73 7.37
N GLN A 60 -9.22 -11.92 7.21
CA GLN A 60 -10.24 -10.97 7.63
C GLN A 60 -10.27 -10.75 9.16
N GLU A 61 -10.05 -11.80 9.95
CA GLU A 61 -10.00 -11.68 11.41
C GLU A 61 -8.81 -10.81 11.85
N GLY A 62 -7.68 -10.94 11.18
CA GLY A 62 -6.51 -10.08 11.34
C GLY A 62 -6.82 -8.61 11.04
N ILE A 63 -7.58 -8.32 9.98
CA ILE A 63 -8.00 -6.94 9.63
C ILE A 63 -8.91 -6.37 10.74
N ASP A 64 -9.87 -7.16 11.21
CA ASP A 64 -10.85 -6.70 12.19
C ASP A 64 -10.27 -6.58 13.61
N SER A 65 -9.39 -7.50 14.01
CA SER A 65 -8.67 -7.43 15.28
C SER A 65 -7.66 -6.29 15.33
N SER A 66 -6.86 -6.10 14.28
CA SER A 66 -5.93 -4.96 14.19
C SER A 66 -6.66 -3.61 14.19
N THR A 67 -7.80 -3.52 13.51
CA THR A 67 -8.63 -2.32 13.54
C THR A 67 -9.12 -1.99 14.94
N ARG A 68 -9.61 -2.98 15.69
CA ARG A 68 -10.00 -2.78 17.09
C ARG A 68 -8.80 -2.34 17.93
N ALA A 69 -7.69 -3.04 17.83
CA ALA A 69 -6.48 -2.73 18.61
C ALA A 69 -5.98 -1.30 18.41
N VAL A 70 -6.03 -0.78 17.16
CA VAL A 70 -5.65 0.60 16.85
C VAL A 70 -6.67 1.62 17.36
N LEU A 71 -7.98 1.33 17.23
CA LEU A 71 -9.03 2.26 17.69
C LEU A 71 -9.17 2.29 19.21
N ASP A 72 -8.78 1.21 19.90
CA ASP A 72 -8.81 1.09 21.36
C ASP A 72 -7.50 1.56 22.02
N ASP A 73 -6.50 1.98 21.24
CA ASP A 73 -5.24 2.52 21.76
C ASP A 73 -5.40 4.03 22.07
N PRO A 74 -5.48 4.42 23.37
CA PRO A 74 -5.74 5.81 23.74
C PRO A 74 -4.61 6.75 23.31
N LYS A 75 -3.39 6.24 23.16
CA LYS A 75 -2.24 7.06 22.74
C LYS A 75 -2.42 7.55 21.31
N ILE A 76 -2.79 6.65 20.39
CA ILE A 76 -2.98 7.05 19.00
C ILE A 76 -4.28 7.82 18.82
N GLU A 77 -5.33 7.50 19.58
CA GLU A 77 -6.58 8.27 19.57
C GLU A 77 -6.33 9.75 19.91
N GLU A 78 -5.62 10.05 21.01
CA GLU A 78 -5.27 11.42 21.40
C GLU A 78 -4.47 12.14 20.29
N GLU A 79 -3.49 11.46 19.70
CA GLU A 79 -2.68 12.05 18.64
C GLU A 79 -3.49 12.34 17.36
N LEU A 80 -4.43 11.47 17.00
CA LEU A 80 -5.30 11.60 15.83
C LEU A 80 -6.41 12.66 16.02
N ASP A 81 -6.86 12.91 17.25
CA ASP A 81 -7.79 14.00 17.57
C ASP A 81 -7.10 15.37 17.58
N SER A 82 -5.78 15.38 17.80
CA SER A 82 -4.98 16.61 17.84
C SER A 82 -4.58 17.11 16.44
N ASP A 83 -3.98 18.30 16.41
CA ASP A 83 -3.39 18.89 15.20
C ASP A 83 -1.98 18.32 14.88
N LYS A 84 -1.60 17.15 15.42
CA LYS A 84 -0.28 16.54 15.23
C LYS A 84 -0.05 16.09 13.79
N TYR A 85 -1.08 15.56 13.12
CA TYR A 85 -0.99 15.07 11.75
C TYR A 85 -1.93 15.82 10.80
N ASP A 86 -1.54 15.87 9.53
CA ASP A 86 -2.36 16.37 8.43
C ASP A 86 -2.95 15.20 7.62
N ALA A 87 -2.31 14.03 7.69
CA ALA A 87 -2.73 12.84 6.97
C ALA A 87 -2.31 11.53 7.66
N VAL A 88 -3.01 10.45 7.34
CA VAL A 88 -2.74 9.09 7.81
C VAL A 88 -2.73 8.11 6.64
N LEU A 89 -1.66 7.33 6.54
CA LEU A 89 -1.51 6.20 5.64
C LEU A 89 -1.70 4.91 6.42
N VAL A 90 -2.73 4.14 6.12
CA VAL A 90 -2.90 2.78 6.68
C VAL A 90 -2.01 1.82 5.91
N ALA A 91 -1.00 1.29 6.58
CA ALA A 91 0.07 0.50 5.96
C ALA A 91 -0.19 -1.01 6.02
N CYS A 92 -1.39 -1.41 5.60
CA CYS A 92 -1.74 -2.80 5.34
C CYS A 92 -2.34 -2.91 3.94
N PHE A 93 -1.85 -3.86 3.14
CA PHE A 93 -2.29 -4.05 1.77
C PHE A 93 -3.55 -4.90 1.74
N SER A 94 -4.68 -4.27 2.04
CA SER A 94 -6.02 -4.86 2.03
C SER A 94 -7.06 -3.75 1.92
N LEU A 95 -8.33 -4.11 1.74
CA LEU A 95 -9.42 -3.17 1.95
C LEU A 95 -9.63 -2.93 3.46
N HIS A 96 -8.62 -2.34 4.11
CA HIS A 96 -8.52 -2.33 5.56
C HIS A 96 -9.59 -1.44 6.19
N THR A 97 -10.32 -1.96 7.17
CA THR A 97 -11.48 -1.25 7.76
C THR A 97 -11.08 0.05 8.47
N LEU A 98 -9.85 0.17 8.99
CA LEU A 98 -9.28 1.43 9.47
C LEU A 98 -9.37 2.60 8.49
N VAL A 99 -9.17 2.40 7.18
CA VAL A 99 -9.20 3.51 6.21
C VAL A 99 -10.53 4.25 6.30
N SER A 100 -11.64 3.51 6.32
CA SER A 100 -12.98 4.06 6.48
C SER A 100 -13.21 4.65 7.87
N LYS A 101 -12.82 3.93 8.94
CA LYS A 101 -13.04 4.37 10.33
C LYS A 101 -12.32 5.67 10.67
N LEU A 102 -11.08 5.83 10.19
CA LEU A 102 -10.26 7.02 10.43
C LEU A 102 -10.79 8.26 9.68
N THR A 103 -11.69 8.11 8.69
CA THR A 103 -12.36 9.27 8.08
C THR A 103 -13.25 10.05 9.05
N ARG A 104 -13.52 9.53 10.26
CA ARG A 104 -14.17 10.27 11.36
C ARG A 104 -13.40 11.54 11.72
N TYR A 105 -12.07 11.50 11.62
CA TYR A 105 -11.18 12.65 11.82
C TYR A 105 -11.17 13.54 10.57
N ARG A 106 -12.19 14.42 10.44
CA ARG A 106 -12.45 15.18 9.20
C ARG A 106 -11.28 16.06 8.72
N HIS A 107 -10.41 16.48 9.64
CA HIS A 107 -9.24 17.28 9.35
C HIS A 107 -8.16 16.47 8.59
N LEU A 108 -8.04 15.16 8.87
CA LEU A 108 -7.04 14.28 8.25
C LEU A 108 -7.41 13.91 6.81
N ALA A 109 -6.41 13.86 5.92
CA ALA A 109 -6.50 13.05 4.72
C ALA A 109 -6.16 11.59 5.07
N VAL A 110 -6.97 10.63 4.64
CA VAL A 110 -6.79 9.21 4.99
C VAL A 110 -6.86 8.36 3.73
N THR A 111 -5.91 7.46 3.57
CA THR A 111 -5.92 6.40 2.55
C THR A 111 -5.15 5.18 3.06
N GLY A 112 -5.35 4.02 2.45
CA GLY A 112 -4.49 2.86 2.64
C GLY A 112 -3.49 2.69 1.49
N ILE A 113 -2.47 1.86 1.72
CA ILE A 113 -1.50 1.50 0.68
C ILE A 113 -2.15 0.70 -0.46
N PHE A 114 -3.27 0.01 -0.19
CA PHE A 114 -4.05 -0.71 -1.19
C PHE A 114 -4.66 0.27 -2.21
N GLU A 115 -5.48 1.21 -1.74
CA GLU A 115 -6.14 2.22 -2.57
C GLU A 115 -5.11 3.07 -3.33
N ALA A 116 -4.05 3.47 -2.63
CA ALA A 116 -3.00 4.29 -3.22
C ALA A 116 -2.25 3.57 -4.35
N SER A 117 -1.99 2.26 -4.20
CA SER A 117 -1.34 1.50 -5.26
C SER A 117 -2.20 1.36 -6.50
N ILE A 118 -3.51 1.18 -6.33
CA ILE A 118 -4.46 1.09 -7.46
C ILE A 118 -4.46 2.41 -8.22
N LEU A 119 -4.68 3.53 -7.53
CA LEU A 119 -4.72 4.85 -8.17
C LEU A 119 -3.39 5.21 -8.87
N THR A 120 -2.26 4.84 -8.26
CA THR A 120 -0.93 5.04 -8.88
C THR A 120 -0.76 4.17 -10.11
N SER A 121 -1.25 2.93 -10.09
CA SER A 121 -1.20 2.06 -11.27
C SER A 121 -2.01 2.66 -12.41
N LEU A 122 -3.22 3.12 -12.13
CA LEU A 122 -4.07 3.75 -13.13
C LEU A 122 -3.47 5.05 -13.69
N SER A 123 -2.74 5.83 -12.89
CA SER A 123 -2.10 7.06 -13.36
C SER A 123 -0.84 6.81 -14.22
N LEU A 124 -0.11 5.72 -13.96
CA LEU A 124 1.07 5.32 -14.73
C LEU A 124 0.71 4.63 -16.06
N MET A 125 -0.45 3.99 -16.12
CA MET A 125 -0.93 3.37 -17.35
C MET A 125 -1.30 4.43 -18.39
N SER A 126 -0.55 4.46 -19.48
CA SER A 126 -0.67 5.49 -20.51
C SER A 126 -1.83 5.20 -21.47
N THR A 127 -2.75 6.16 -21.60
CA THR A 127 -3.82 6.30 -22.61
C THR A 127 -4.98 5.29 -22.56
N PRO A 128 -6.20 5.69 -23.01
CA PRO A 128 -7.37 4.80 -23.10
C PRO A 128 -7.16 3.59 -24.02
N ASP A 129 -6.42 3.78 -25.12
CA ASP A 129 -6.26 2.81 -26.21
C ASP A 129 -5.20 1.74 -25.93
N ASN A 130 -4.42 1.90 -24.86
CA ASN A 130 -3.40 0.94 -24.49
C ASN A 130 -4.03 -0.33 -23.88
N THR A 131 -3.64 -1.48 -24.43
CA THR A 131 -4.04 -2.82 -23.98
C THR A 131 -3.23 -3.33 -22.80
N ASP A 132 -2.24 -2.56 -22.35
CA ASP A 132 -1.44 -2.89 -21.18
C ASP A 132 -2.31 -3.12 -19.94
N LYS A 133 -1.80 -3.98 -19.07
CA LYS A 133 -2.43 -4.31 -17.80
C LYS A 133 -1.57 -3.90 -16.62
N TRP A 134 -2.23 -3.74 -15.48
CA TRP A 134 -1.59 -3.72 -14.17
C TRP A 134 -2.02 -4.95 -13.36
N GLY A 135 -1.20 -5.39 -12.42
CA GLY A 135 -1.58 -6.49 -11.53
C GLY A 135 -0.84 -6.46 -10.21
N ILE A 136 -1.25 -7.32 -9.28
CA ILE A 136 -0.74 -7.35 -7.92
C ILE A 136 -0.02 -8.68 -7.69
N VAL A 137 1.18 -8.62 -7.10
CA VAL A 137 1.84 -9.80 -6.55
C VAL A 137 1.79 -9.73 -5.03
N THR A 138 1.24 -10.76 -4.38
CA THR A 138 0.96 -10.75 -2.92
C THR A 138 1.52 -11.99 -2.21
N THR A 139 1.15 -12.15 -0.94
CA THR A 139 1.67 -13.16 -0.02
C THR A 139 0.89 -14.47 -0.15
N GLY A 140 -0.10 -14.71 0.70
CA GLY A 140 -0.86 -15.95 0.79
C GLY A 140 -2.09 -16.00 -0.12
N LYS A 141 -2.65 -17.21 -0.30
CA LYS A 141 -3.79 -17.46 -1.21
C LYS A 141 -5.06 -16.71 -0.84
N PHE A 142 -5.31 -16.49 0.46
CA PHE A 142 -6.46 -15.70 0.94
C PHE A 142 -6.56 -14.35 0.22
N TRP A 143 -5.43 -13.72 -0.05
CA TRP A 143 -5.38 -12.40 -0.66
C TRP A 143 -5.80 -12.36 -2.12
N GLU A 144 -5.77 -13.47 -2.86
CA GLU A 144 -6.18 -13.47 -4.27
C GLU A 144 -7.66 -13.09 -4.41
N GLU A 145 -8.56 -13.81 -3.72
CA GLU A 145 -10.00 -13.51 -3.74
C GLU A 145 -10.32 -12.19 -3.01
N HIS A 146 -9.71 -11.98 -1.83
CA HIS A 146 -10.00 -10.80 -1.02
C HIS A 146 -9.60 -9.49 -1.73
N LEU A 147 -8.41 -9.44 -2.34
CA LEU A 147 -7.96 -8.25 -3.05
C LEU A 147 -8.70 -8.07 -4.38
N ASP A 148 -9.13 -9.13 -5.07
CA ASP A 148 -9.89 -9.00 -6.32
C ASP A 148 -11.23 -8.31 -6.06
N ALA A 149 -11.96 -8.79 -5.04
CA ALA A 149 -13.19 -8.16 -4.57
C ALA A 149 -12.93 -6.72 -4.09
N GLY A 150 -11.80 -6.49 -3.41
CA GLY A 150 -11.37 -5.16 -2.97
C GLY A 150 -11.16 -4.19 -4.14
N VAL A 151 -10.50 -4.62 -5.21
CA VAL A 151 -10.21 -3.81 -6.41
C VAL A 151 -11.53 -3.43 -7.09
N LYS A 152 -12.41 -4.42 -7.30
CA LYS A 152 -13.74 -4.18 -7.89
C LYS A 152 -14.53 -3.15 -7.10
N LYS A 153 -14.63 -3.35 -5.78
CA LYS A 153 -15.35 -2.44 -4.88
C LYS A 153 -14.76 -1.04 -4.88
N PHE A 154 -13.43 -0.91 -4.83
CA PHE A 154 -12.76 0.39 -4.80
C PHE A 154 -12.95 1.17 -6.12
N LEU A 155 -12.92 0.48 -7.26
CA LEU A 155 -13.13 1.07 -8.57
C LEU A 155 -14.61 1.27 -8.94
N GLY A 156 -15.55 0.86 -8.08
CA GLY A 156 -16.98 0.92 -8.37
C GLY A 156 -17.42 -0.02 -9.50
N GLN A 157 -16.70 -1.12 -9.69
CA GLN A 157 -16.99 -2.15 -10.69
C GLN A 157 -18.02 -3.15 -10.13
N GLU A 158 -18.91 -3.63 -11.00
CA GLU A 158 -19.82 -4.74 -10.67
C GLU A 158 -19.06 -6.02 -10.35
N ASN A 159 -19.61 -6.88 -9.49
CA ASN A 159 -18.92 -8.07 -8.99
C ASN A 159 -18.55 -9.07 -10.11
N ASP A 160 -19.42 -9.17 -11.12
CA ASP A 160 -19.28 -9.97 -12.34
C ASP A 160 -18.74 -9.17 -13.54
N GLY A 161 -18.49 -7.87 -13.36
CA GLY A 161 -17.89 -7.02 -14.39
C GLY A 161 -16.47 -7.45 -14.73
N VAL A 162 -16.06 -7.23 -15.99
CA VAL A 162 -14.71 -7.52 -16.47
C VAL A 162 -13.85 -6.24 -16.46
N ASN A 163 -12.64 -6.34 -15.91
CA ASN A 163 -11.65 -5.25 -15.96
C ASN A 163 -10.52 -5.63 -16.91
N ASN A 164 -10.59 -5.15 -18.15
CA ASN A 164 -9.59 -5.47 -19.18
C ASN A 164 -8.20 -4.93 -18.87
N LYS A 165 -8.08 -3.93 -17.99
CA LYS A 165 -6.80 -3.34 -17.57
C LYS A 165 -6.20 -4.02 -16.35
N PHE A 166 -6.94 -4.86 -15.62
CA PHE A 166 -6.43 -5.55 -14.45
C PHE A 166 -6.12 -7.02 -14.79
N ALA A 167 -4.84 -7.39 -14.69
CA ALA A 167 -4.35 -8.73 -14.94
C ALA A 167 -4.69 -9.73 -13.81
N GLY A 168 -5.07 -9.23 -12.63
CA GLY A 168 -5.41 -10.03 -11.46
C GLY A 168 -4.37 -9.97 -10.34
N ILE A 169 -4.56 -10.82 -9.34
CA ILE A 169 -3.68 -10.98 -8.18
C ILE A 169 -3.04 -12.36 -8.20
N PHE A 170 -1.73 -12.39 -7.92
CA PHE A 170 -0.94 -13.62 -7.91
C PHE A 170 -0.20 -13.74 -6.59
N SER A 171 -0.49 -14.79 -5.82
CA SER A 171 0.15 -15.04 -4.54
C SER A 171 1.46 -15.80 -4.68
N SER A 172 2.44 -15.46 -3.84
CA SER A 172 3.71 -16.18 -3.68
C SER A 172 3.54 -17.47 -2.85
N GLY A 173 2.43 -17.60 -2.13
CA GLY A 173 2.14 -18.70 -1.21
C GLY A 173 2.83 -18.57 0.15
N LEU A 174 3.52 -17.45 0.41
CA LEU A 174 4.12 -17.10 1.71
C LEU A 174 3.12 -16.30 2.55
N SER A 175 3.22 -16.35 3.88
CA SER A 175 2.50 -15.42 4.77
C SER A 175 3.18 -14.04 4.79
N ALA A 176 2.52 -13.00 5.31
CA ALA A 176 3.17 -11.69 5.47
C ALA A 176 4.31 -11.72 6.51
N GLY A 177 4.19 -12.57 7.54
CA GLY A 177 5.26 -12.78 8.53
C GLY A 177 6.47 -13.54 7.97
N ASP A 178 6.26 -14.40 6.95
CA ASP A 178 7.31 -15.25 6.39
C ASP A 178 8.43 -14.44 5.74
N PHE A 179 8.16 -13.22 5.25
CA PHE A 179 9.16 -12.35 4.63
C PHE A 179 10.31 -11.96 5.58
N HIS A 180 10.13 -12.15 6.89
CA HIS A 180 11.15 -11.89 7.91
C HIS A 180 11.68 -13.14 8.60
N ILE A 181 11.09 -14.31 8.36
CA ILE A 181 11.42 -15.58 9.05
C ILE A 181 12.05 -16.57 8.07
N VAL A 182 11.61 -16.57 6.82
CA VAL A 182 12.08 -17.45 5.76
C VAL A 182 13.36 -16.88 5.13
N SER A 183 14.21 -17.77 4.60
CA SER A 183 15.46 -17.33 3.97
C SER A 183 15.21 -16.39 2.78
N PRO A 184 16.08 -15.38 2.56
CA PRO A 184 15.97 -14.46 1.44
C PRO A 184 15.87 -15.17 0.07
N GLU A 185 16.56 -16.31 -0.08
CA GLU A 185 16.54 -17.10 -1.31
C GLU A 185 15.15 -17.67 -1.59
N LYS A 186 14.45 -18.14 -0.55
CA LYS A 186 13.13 -18.72 -0.70
C LYS A 186 12.05 -17.66 -0.93
N VAL A 187 12.16 -16.51 -0.25
CA VAL A 187 11.35 -15.32 -0.55
C VAL A 187 11.52 -14.92 -2.01
N ARG A 188 12.77 -14.85 -2.48
CA ARG A 188 13.08 -14.53 -3.88
C ARG A 188 12.49 -15.55 -4.85
N GLU A 189 12.66 -16.85 -4.62
CA GLU A 189 12.10 -17.91 -5.46
C GLU A 189 10.57 -17.76 -5.61
N LYS A 190 9.86 -17.60 -4.49
CA LYS A 190 8.39 -17.52 -4.47
C LYS A 190 7.84 -16.23 -5.06
N LEU A 191 8.49 -15.10 -4.79
CA LEU A 191 8.13 -13.82 -5.41
C LEU A 191 8.37 -13.84 -6.92
N LYS A 192 9.47 -14.45 -7.38
CA LYS A 192 9.72 -14.66 -8.82
C LYS A 192 8.62 -15.52 -9.45
N GLU A 193 8.25 -16.63 -8.80
CA GLU A 193 7.21 -17.53 -9.30
C GLU A 193 5.87 -16.79 -9.51
N ALA A 194 5.42 -16.04 -8.51
CA ALA A 194 4.18 -15.26 -8.59
C ALA A 194 4.26 -14.14 -9.64
N THR A 195 5.40 -13.45 -9.73
CA THR A 195 5.63 -12.43 -10.76
C THR A 195 5.57 -13.04 -12.15
N ARG A 196 6.19 -14.21 -12.38
CA ARG A 196 6.13 -14.89 -13.68
C ARG A 196 4.70 -15.24 -14.09
N LYS A 197 3.89 -15.73 -13.14
CA LYS A 197 2.46 -16.01 -13.40
C LYS A 197 1.73 -14.75 -13.83
N LEU A 198 1.91 -13.64 -13.12
CA LEU A 198 1.31 -12.35 -13.48
C LEU A 198 1.72 -11.91 -14.89
N LEU A 199 3.02 -11.87 -15.18
CA LEU A 199 3.54 -11.42 -16.47
C LEU A 199 3.16 -12.36 -17.64
N SER A 200 2.77 -13.60 -17.37
CA SER A 200 2.29 -14.55 -18.39
C SER A 200 0.86 -14.28 -18.85
N THR A 201 0.12 -13.37 -18.21
CA THR A 201 -1.28 -13.03 -18.54
C THR A 201 -1.44 -12.08 -19.75
N GLY A 202 -0.32 -11.65 -20.32
CA GLY A 202 -0.25 -10.69 -21.42
C GLY A 202 0.77 -9.59 -21.11
N GLN A 203 0.64 -8.44 -21.77
CA GLN A 203 1.51 -7.29 -21.55
C GLN A 203 1.13 -6.59 -20.23
N VAL A 204 1.95 -6.73 -19.20
CA VAL A 204 1.78 -6.05 -17.90
C VAL A 204 2.82 -4.94 -17.79
N SER A 205 2.36 -3.69 -17.76
CA SER A 205 3.25 -2.53 -17.64
C SER A 205 3.38 -2.01 -16.21
N VAL A 206 2.51 -2.44 -15.28
CA VAL A 206 2.60 -2.07 -13.87
C VAL A 206 2.41 -3.29 -12.96
N VAL A 207 3.38 -3.53 -12.08
CA VAL A 207 3.30 -4.56 -11.04
C VAL A 207 3.26 -3.90 -9.66
N VAL A 208 2.21 -4.19 -8.89
CA VAL A 208 2.02 -3.69 -7.53
C VAL A 208 2.50 -4.73 -6.52
N MET A 209 3.28 -4.28 -5.54
CA MET A 209 3.68 -5.09 -4.39
C MET A 209 2.55 -5.14 -3.35
N GLY A 210 1.90 -6.29 -3.24
CA GLY A 210 0.66 -6.50 -2.49
C GLY A 210 0.83 -6.77 -1.00
N CYS A 211 1.88 -6.23 -0.36
CA CYS A 211 2.10 -6.31 1.08
C CYS A 211 3.08 -5.22 1.55
N GLY A 212 2.84 -4.60 2.71
CA GLY A 212 3.74 -3.61 3.28
C GLY A 212 5.15 -4.14 3.58
N GLY A 213 5.27 -5.45 3.87
CA GLY A 213 6.56 -6.12 4.09
C GLY A 213 7.38 -6.38 2.82
N MET A 214 6.84 -6.07 1.63
CA MET A 214 7.56 -6.24 0.35
C MET A 214 8.39 -5.03 -0.05
N ALA A 215 8.37 -3.96 0.74
CA ALA A 215 9.16 -2.77 0.47
C ALA A 215 10.67 -3.12 0.37
N GLY A 216 11.33 -2.68 -0.71
CA GLY A 216 12.73 -3.05 -1.00
C GLY A 216 12.92 -4.32 -1.84
N LEU A 217 11.85 -5.03 -2.21
CA LEU A 217 11.92 -6.24 -3.05
C LEU A 217 11.71 -5.97 -4.55
N GLU A 218 11.67 -4.70 -4.97
CA GLU A 218 11.43 -4.29 -6.36
C GLU A 218 12.42 -4.93 -7.33
N GLY A 219 13.68 -5.09 -6.92
CA GLY A 219 14.73 -5.71 -7.74
C GLY A 219 14.41 -7.14 -8.17
N ILE A 220 13.66 -7.89 -7.36
CA ILE A 220 13.25 -9.26 -7.70
C ILE A 220 12.24 -9.22 -8.85
N ILE A 221 11.22 -8.39 -8.73
CA ILE A 221 10.17 -8.19 -9.76
C ILE A 221 10.81 -7.66 -11.05
N ARG A 222 11.69 -6.64 -10.96
CA ARG A 222 12.44 -6.09 -12.10
C ARG A 222 13.22 -7.18 -12.82
N SER A 223 13.98 -8.00 -12.07
CA SER A 223 14.79 -9.06 -12.68
C SER A 223 13.94 -10.10 -13.41
N THR A 224 12.75 -10.40 -12.89
CA THR A 224 11.81 -11.32 -13.54
C THR A 224 11.18 -10.70 -14.78
N ALA A 225 10.83 -9.41 -14.75
CA ALA A 225 10.33 -8.70 -15.93
C ALA A 225 11.37 -8.69 -17.07
N VAL A 226 12.64 -8.40 -16.76
CA VAL A 226 13.75 -8.45 -17.72
C VAL A 226 13.97 -9.86 -18.29
N GLU A 227 13.81 -10.90 -17.47
CA GLU A 227 13.91 -12.30 -17.92
C GLU A 227 12.80 -12.68 -18.89
N MET A 228 11.57 -12.18 -18.68
CA MET A 228 10.40 -12.58 -19.46
C MET A 228 10.13 -11.72 -20.69
N TYR A 229 10.27 -10.41 -20.57
CA TYR A 229 10.00 -9.46 -21.66
C TYR A 229 11.28 -9.00 -22.38
N GLY A 230 12.44 -9.45 -21.92
CA GLY A 230 13.73 -8.93 -22.37
C GLY A 230 14.10 -7.61 -21.69
N LYS A 231 15.34 -7.17 -21.88
CA LYS A 231 15.88 -6.02 -21.14
C LYS A 231 15.13 -4.72 -21.42
N ALA A 232 14.86 -4.41 -22.68
CA ALA A 232 14.23 -3.15 -23.07
C ALA A 232 12.84 -2.99 -22.44
N ASP A 233 11.96 -3.97 -22.64
CA ASP A 233 10.58 -3.90 -22.15
C ASP A 233 10.49 -4.20 -20.65
N GLY A 234 11.32 -5.11 -20.14
CA GLY A 234 11.40 -5.43 -18.72
C GLY A 234 11.88 -4.26 -17.86
N ASP A 235 12.74 -3.39 -18.36
CA ASP A 235 13.17 -2.17 -17.67
C ASP A 235 12.05 -1.10 -17.61
N LEU A 236 11.09 -1.14 -18.54
CA LEU A 236 9.96 -0.21 -18.61
C LEU A 236 8.77 -0.56 -17.69
N VAL A 237 8.71 -1.79 -17.15
CA VAL A 237 7.64 -2.18 -16.23
C VAL A 237 7.69 -1.32 -14.97
N TYR A 238 6.64 -0.60 -14.61
CA TYR A 238 6.58 0.10 -13.33
C TYR A 238 6.39 -0.88 -12.18
N ILE A 239 7.11 -0.66 -11.08
CA ILE A 239 6.98 -1.48 -9.85
C ILE A 239 6.54 -0.55 -8.73
N VAL A 240 5.31 -0.76 -8.26
CA VAL A 240 4.65 0.13 -7.30
C VAL A 240 4.82 -0.43 -5.90
N ASP A 241 5.53 0.34 -5.07
CA ASP A 241 5.54 0.22 -3.61
C ASP A 241 4.37 1.03 -3.03
N GLY A 242 3.46 0.34 -2.33
CA GLY A 242 2.26 0.98 -1.79
C GLY A 242 2.54 2.03 -0.72
N VAL A 243 3.63 1.94 0.03
CA VAL A 243 4.01 2.94 1.03
C VAL A 243 4.43 4.22 0.33
N LYS A 244 5.31 4.10 -0.69
CA LYS A 244 5.76 5.25 -1.49
C LYS A 244 4.60 5.91 -2.23
N ALA A 245 3.75 5.12 -2.86
CA ALA A 245 2.52 5.56 -3.53
C ALA A 245 1.59 6.31 -2.56
N GLY A 246 1.36 5.74 -1.36
CA GLY A 246 0.50 6.33 -0.34
C GLY A 246 0.97 7.68 0.15
N ILE A 247 2.27 7.85 0.40
CA ILE A 247 2.84 9.13 0.86
C ILE A 247 2.67 10.22 -0.20
N MET A 248 3.04 9.92 -1.45
CA MET A 248 2.90 10.87 -2.56
C MET A 248 1.44 11.29 -2.76
N GLN A 249 0.51 10.34 -2.66
CA GLN A 249 -0.91 10.63 -2.79
C GLN A 249 -1.45 11.42 -1.61
N LEU A 250 -1.06 11.13 -0.38
CA LEU A 250 -1.50 11.90 0.78
C LEU A 250 -1.02 13.34 0.73
N GLU A 251 0.22 13.58 0.27
CA GLU A 251 0.70 14.92 0.02
C GLU A 251 -0.25 15.68 -0.92
N GLN A 252 -0.57 15.06 -2.06
CA GLN A 252 -1.48 15.63 -3.06
C GLN A 252 -2.91 15.77 -2.53
N MET A 253 -3.40 14.82 -1.73
CA MET A 253 -4.73 14.86 -1.13
C MET A 253 -4.87 16.01 -0.15
N VAL A 254 -3.86 16.25 0.71
CA VAL A 254 -3.90 17.40 1.64
C VAL A 254 -3.90 18.71 0.87
N ARG A 255 -3.05 18.84 -0.17
CA ARG A 255 -3.05 20.02 -1.05
C ARG A 255 -4.40 20.22 -1.74
N SER A 256 -4.98 19.15 -2.25
CA SER A 256 -6.30 19.16 -2.91
C SER A 256 -7.42 19.55 -1.94
N LYS A 257 -7.42 19.01 -0.70
CA LYS A 257 -8.38 19.40 0.33
C LYS A 257 -8.29 20.90 0.67
N ARG A 258 -7.09 21.50 0.62
CA ARG A 258 -6.90 22.95 0.84
C ARG A 258 -7.29 23.81 -0.37
N ALA A 259 -7.17 23.26 -1.58
CA ALA A 259 -7.45 23.99 -2.81
C ALA A 259 -8.94 23.96 -3.21
N PHE A 260 -9.65 22.87 -2.89
CA PHE A 260 -11.00 22.60 -3.37
C PHE A 260 -12.08 22.52 -2.28
N ARG A 261 -11.74 22.78 -1.01
CA ARG A 261 -12.71 22.99 0.08
C ARG A 261 -12.55 24.39 0.64
#